data_AF-A0A7M3DQN3-F1
#
_entry.id   AF-A0A7M3DQN3-F1
#
_cell.length_a   1.000
_cell.length_b   1.000
_cell.length_c   1.000
_cell.angle_alpha   90.00
_cell.angle_beta   90.00
_cell.angle_gamma   90.00
#
_symmetry.space_group_name_H-M   'P 1'
#
loop_
_entity.id
_entity.type
_entity.pdbx_description
1 polymer ?
#
loop_
_entity_poly.entity_id
_entity_poly.type
_entity_poly.pdbx_seq_one_letter_code
_entity_poly.pdbx_strand_id
1 'polypeptide(L)'
;MAAAMRASSATHIIRERPMKPENIGHLRTVYKRYYHQSVDNLPDGWVAIIDDFFLSLEGIGDLNTAASIRFERTASGLQAFVFPERPLWHPRAILSLHTAQRELYEQSQQTCEVCGNPGAAEDGHVWCIGHAGELAAKARREAALYEECRALFHEVHGEAINLAVPDHLFDLLSTTLHAIHKLVVSEDIVGKVLITRLEIDDGALFCRVHYSKLGAVFQGTQMAINEMLADLEVLSDELTRKHNLGGSDAA
;
A
#
# COMPACT_ATOMS: atom_id res chain seq x y z
N MET A 1 -19.30 17.62 1.17
CA MET A 1 -17.83 17.82 1.23
C MET A 1 -17.07 16.71 1.97
N ALA A 2 -17.70 15.94 2.87
CA ALA A 2 -17.05 14.82 3.59
C ALA A 2 -16.70 13.57 2.74
N ALA A 3 -17.22 13.46 1.51
CA ALA A 3 -16.97 12.32 0.63
C ALA A 3 -15.64 12.42 -0.17
N ALA A 4 -15.10 13.64 -0.35
CA ALA A 4 -13.91 13.86 -1.19
C ALA A 4 -12.58 13.65 -0.45
N MET A 5 -12.57 13.67 0.88
CA MET A 5 -11.34 13.52 1.70
C MET A 5 -11.09 12.08 2.19
N ARG A 6 -12.03 11.15 1.96
CA ARG A 6 -11.91 9.74 2.38
C ARG A 6 -11.08 8.88 1.43
N ALA A 7 -10.78 9.36 0.22
CA ALA A 7 -10.11 8.57 -0.81
C ALA A 7 -8.56 8.72 -0.85
N SER A 8 -8.00 9.73 -0.16
CA SER A 8 -6.59 10.12 -0.39
C SER A 8 -5.57 9.41 0.54
N SER A 9 -6.00 8.96 1.73
CA SER A 9 -5.04 8.47 2.74
C SER A 9 -4.92 6.93 2.79
N ALA A 10 -6.02 6.20 2.57
CA ALA A 10 -5.99 4.72 2.50
C ALA A 10 -5.28 4.19 1.25
N THR A 11 -5.18 5.01 0.19
CA THR A 11 -4.47 4.67 -1.05
C THR A 11 -2.96 4.74 -0.93
N HIS A 12 -2.39 5.37 0.11
CA HIS A 12 -0.93 5.62 0.14
C HIS A 12 -0.06 4.48 0.68
N ILE A 13 -0.60 3.60 1.53
CA ILE A 13 0.20 2.55 2.21
C ILE A 13 0.17 1.21 1.48
N ILE A 14 -0.75 1.08 0.53
CA ILE A 14 -0.90 -0.11 -0.34
C ILE A 14 -0.22 0.14 -1.70
N ARG A 15 0.31 1.35 -1.89
CA ARG A 15 0.52 1.95 -3.21
C ARG A 15 1.61 1.29 -4.04
N GLU A 16 2.56 0.59 -3.44
CA GLU A 16 3.65 -0.04 -4.19
C GLU A 16 4.06 -1.34 -3.47
N ARG A 17 3.37 -2.45 -3.74
CA ARG A 17 4.00 -3.77 -3.55
C ARG A 17 4.70 -4.12 -4.85
N PRO A 18 6.00 -3.78 -4.99
CA PRO A 18 6.78 -4.19 -6.14
C PRO A 18 6.84 -5.72 -6.19
N MET A 19 7.16 -6.23 -7.38
CA MET A 19 7.29 -7.64 -7.64
C MET A 19 8.30 -8.28 -6.67
N LYS A 20 7.98 -9.49 -6.20
CA LYS A 20 8.87 -10.16 -5.25
C LYS A 20 10.21 -10.56 -5.90
N PRO A 21 11.30 -10.62 -5.12
CA PRO A 21 12.62 -10.98 -5.64
C PRO A 21 12.66 -12.34 -6.36
N GLU A 22 11.85 -13.32 -5.95
CA GLU A 22 11.80 -14.63 -6.59
C GLU A 22 11.21 -14.54 -8.01
N ASN A 23 10.14 -13.77 -8.17
CA ASN A 23 9.48 -13.53 -9.46
C ASN A 23 10.36 -12.69 -10.39
N ILE A 24 11.02 -11.66 -9.85
CA ILE A 24 12.03 -10.90 -10.59
C ILE A 24 13.17 -11.83 -11.06
N GLY A 25 13.64 -12.71 -10.17
CA GLY A 25 14.68 -13.69 -10.47
C GLY A 25 14.28 -14.65 -11.59
N HIS A 26 13.05 -15.15 -11.55
CA HIS A 26 12.46 -15.98 -12.62
C HIS A 26 12.45 -15.25 -13.97
N LEU A 27 11.82 -14.07 -14.04
CA LEU A 27 11.71 -13.27 -15.28
C LEU A 27 13.08 -12.92 -15.86
N ARG A 28 14.02 -12.54 -14.99
CA ARG A 28 15.40 -12.19 -15.38
C ARG A 28 16.18 -13.39 -15.92
N THR A 29 15.91 -14.58 -15.41
CA THR A 29 16.60 -15.82 -15.80
C THR A 29 16.05 -16.37 -17.10
N VAL A 30 14.72 -16.45 -17.22
CA VAL A 30 14.05 -17.04 -18.39
C VAL A 30 14.11 -16.08 -19.58
N TYR A 31 13.77 -14.80 -19.39
CA TYR A 31 13.65 -13.81 -20.47
C TYR A 31 14.78 -12.78 -20.44
N LYS A 32 16.02 -13.23 -20.23
CA LYS A 32 17.21 -12.36 -20.09
C LYS A 32 17.36 -11.32 -21.23
N ARG A 33 16.89 -11.64 -22.44
CA ARG A 33 16.98 -10.76 -23.61
C ARG A 33 15.98 -9.61 -23.59
N TYR A 34 14.83 -9.83 -22.98
CA TYR A 34 13.71 -8.88 -22.94
C TYR A 34 13.60 -8.15 -21.62
N TYR A 35 14.21 -8.72 -20.58
CA TYR A 35 14.14 -8.20 -19.24
C TYR A 35 14.76 -6.81 -19.15
N HIS A 36 14.01 -5.90 -18.53
CA HIS A 36 14.43 -4.55 -18.20
C HIS A 36 14.02 -4.23 -16.77
N GLN A 37 14.81 -3.41 -16.08
CA GLN A 37 14.62 -3.08 -14.65
C GLN A 37 13.25 -2.46 -14.34
N SER A 38 12.55 -1.93 -15.34
CA SER A 38 11.17 -1.43 -15.17
C SER A 38 10.19 -2.49 -14.67
N VAL A 39 10.49 -3.79 -14.86
CA VAL A 39 9.66 -4.90 -14.36
C VAL A 39 9.65 -4.95 -12.82
N ASP A 40 10.74 -4.51 -12.18
CA ASP A 40 10.93 -4.65 -10.73
C ASP A 40 9.90 -3.82 -9.95
N ASN A 41 9.43 -2.71 -10.54
CA ASN A 41 8.44 -1.82 -9.93
C ASN A 41 6.99 -2.21 -10.26
N LEU A 42 6.77 -3.29 -11.00
CA LEU A 42 5.43 -3.75 -11.35
C LEU A 42 4.82 -4.56 -10.20
N PRO A 43 3.47 -4.62 -10.12
CA PRO A 43 2.80 -5.45 -9.13
C PRO A 43 3.12 -6.94 -9.25
N ASP A 44 3.28 -7.61 -8.11
CA ASP A 44 3.61 -9.04 -8.03
C ASP A 44 2.60 -9.93 -8.76
N GLY A 45 1.31 -9.61 -8.66
CA GLY A 45 0.24 -10.36 -9.30
C GLY A 45 0.28 -10.34 -10.83
N TRP A 46 1.06 -9.44 -11.43
CA TRP A 46 1.20 -9.35 -12.89
C TRP A 46 2.30 -10.23 -13.46
N VAL A 47 3.02 -11.01 -12.64
CA VAL A 47 4.09 -11.91 -13.13
C VAL A 47 3.60 -12.83 -14.25
N ALA A 48 2.41 -13.41 -14.14
CA ALA A 48 1.88 -14.35 -15.14
C ALA A 48 1.56 -13.67 -16.48
N ILE A 49 0.93 -12.49 -16.46
CA ILE A 49 0.60 -11.78 -17.70
C ILE A 49 1.86 -11.23 -18.40
N ILE A 50 2.91 -10.93 -17.62
CA ILE A 50 4.22 -10.56 -18.16
C ILE A 50 4.92 -11.77 -18.78
N ASP A 51 4.85 -12.94 -18.13
CA ASP A 51 5.33 -14.21 -18.69
C ASP A 51 4.64 -14.52 -20.02
N ASP A 52 3.31 -14.45 -20.08
CA ASP A 52 2.52 -14.70 -21.29
C ASP A 52 2.86 -13.70 -22.41
N PHE A 53 3.10 -12.43 -22.07
CA PHE A 53 3.56 -11.44 -23.02
C PHE A 53 4.96 -11.77 -23.58
N PHE A 54 5.92 -12.14 -22.72
CA PHE A 54 7.25 -12.54 -23.18
C PHE A 54 7.21 -13.81 -24.04
N LEU A 55 6.40 -14.82 -23.67
CA LEU A 55 6.17 -16.00 -24.49
C LEU A 55 5.57 -15.65 -25.85
N SER A 56 4.61 -14.72 -25.86
CA SER A 56 4.01 -14.24 -27.10
C SER A 56 5.07 -13.62 -28.01
N LEU A 57 6.00 -12.82 -27.46
CA LEU A 57 7.10 -12.23 -28.21
C LEU A 57 8.08 -13.26 -28.78
N GLU A 58 8.33 -14.37 -28.07
CA GLU A 58 9.14 -15.48 -28.61
C GLU A 58 8.57 -16.05 -29.91
N GLY A 59 7.24 -16.03 -30.04
CA GLY A 59 6.51 -16.44 -31.23
C GLY A 59 6.57 -15.45 -32.39
N ILE A 60 6.98 -14.20 -32.17
CA ILE A 60 7.00 -13.14 -33.18
C ILE A 60 8.38 -13.04 -33.86
N GLY A 61 8.85 -14.13 -34.47
CA GLY A 61 9.97 -14.15 -35.43
C GLY A 61 11.21 -13.32 -35.03
N ASP A 62 11.70 -12.48 -35.96
CA ASP A 62 12.97 -11.73 -35.87
C ASP A 62 13.12 -10.81 -34.62
N LEU A 63 12.06 -10.61 -33.83
CA LEU A 63 12.10 -9.92 -32.53
C LEU A 63 13.00 -10.60 -31.50
N ASN A 64 13.22 -11.92 -31.65
CA ASN A 64 14.03 -12.76 -30.75
C ASN A 64 15.51 -12.35 -30.61
N THR A 65 15.99 -11.43 -31.45
CA THR A 65 17.42 -11.09 -31.56
C THR A 65 17.75 -9.61 -31.36
N ALA A 66 16.76 -8.71 -31.24
CA ALA A 66 17.02 -7.27 -31.31
C ALA A 66 15.85 -6.39 -30.81
N ALA A 67 15.31 -6.65 -29.61
CA ALA A 67 14.28 -5.81 -29.04
C ALA A 67 14.55 -5.49 -27.57
N SER A 68 14.53 -4.20 -27.23
CA SER A 68 14.56 -3.72 -25.86
C SER A 68 13.14 -3.37 -25.41
N ILE A 69 12.75 -3.78 -24.22
CA ILE A 69 11.38 -3.62 -23.73
C ILE A 69 11.40 -2.78 -22.46
N ARG A 70 10.48 -1.83 -22.37
CA ARG A 70 10.22 -1.07 -21.14
C ARG A 70 8.76 -1.17 -20.78
N PHE A 71 8.48 -1.39 -19.51
CA PHE A 71 7.13 -1.41 -18.97
C PHE A 71 6.84 -0.12 -18.23
N GLU A 72 5.59 0.31 -18.28
CA GLU A 72 5.09 1.45 -17.52
C GLU A 72 3.71 1.13 -16.97
N ARG A 73 3.59 1.16 -15.64
CA ARG A 73 2.30 1.09 -14.96
C ARG A 73 1.62 2.45 -15.06
N THR A 74 0.46 2.49 -15.70
CA THR A 74 -0.43 3.65 -15.73
C THR A 74 -1.58 3.45 -14.74
N ALA A 75 -2.33 4.51 -14.44
CA ALA A 75 -3.58 4.39 -13.65
C ALA A 75 -4.62 3.47 -14.30
N SER A 76 -4.47 3.16 -15.59
CA SER A 76 -5.39 2.35 -16.36
C SER A 76 -4.88 0.95 -16.67
N GLY A 77 -3.69 0.55 -16.17
CA GLY A 77 -3.08 -0.74 -16.49
C GLY A 77 -1.64 -0.61 -17.00
N LEU A 78 -1.13 -1.69 -17.59
CA LEU A 78 0.26 -1.88 -17.99
C LEU A 78 0.48 -1.60 -19.47
N GLN A 79 1.43 -0.70 -19.77
CA GLN A 79 1.89 -0.46 -21.14
C GLN A 79 3.29 -1.03 -21.32
N ALA A 80 3.50 -1.75 -22.43
CA ALA A 80 4.81 -2.23 -22.85
C ALA A 80 5.28 -1.47 -24.08
N PHE A 81 6.45 -0.83 -23.98
CA PHE A 81 7.14 -0.15 -25.08
C PHE A 81 8.24 -1.05 -25.58
N VAL A 82 8.09 -1.57 -26.80
CA VAL A 82 9.07 -2.46 -27.44
C VAL A 82 9.79 -1.67 -28.53
N PHE A 83 11.09 -1.53 -28.38
CA PHE A 83 11.95 -0.81 -29.31
C PHE A 83 12.80 -1.79 -30.13
N PRO A 84 12.76 -1.74 -31.48
CA PRO A 84 13.66 -2.50 -32.34
C PRO A 84 15.08 -1.96 -32.27
N GLU A 85 16.05 -2.79 -31.89
CA GLU A 85 17.46 -2.45 -32.03
C GLU A 85 17.98 -2.62 -33.47
N ARG A 86 17.24 -3.33 -34.32
CA ARG A 86 17.55 -3.50 -35.75
C ARG A 86 16.29 -3.30 -36.62
N PRO A 87 16.42 -2.69 -37.81
CA PRO A 87 15.27 -2.30 -38.65
C PRO A 87 14.60 -3.46 -39.41
N LEU A 88 14.75 -4.72 -38.98
CA LEU A 88 14.25 -5.91 -39.68
C LEU A 88 12.81 -6.29 -39.28
N TRP A 89 11.94 -5.31 -39.03
CA TRP A 89 10.57 -5.61 -38.63
C TRP A 89 9.64 -5.64 -39.84
N HIS A 90 9.26 -6.84 -40.25
CA HIS A 90 8.27 -7.05 -41.28
C HIS A 90 6.88 -6.55 -40.80
N PRO A 91 6.01 -6.02 -41.68
CA PRO A 91 4.70 -5.48 -41.29
C PRO A 91 3.83 -6.44 -40.47
N ARG A 92 3.94 -7.75 -40.72
CA ARG A 92 3.23 -8.78 -39.97
C ARG A 92 3.72 -8.89 -38.52
N ALA A 93 5.03 -8.76 -38.29
CA ALA A 93 5.61 -8.79 -36.94
C ALA A 93 5.18 -7.57 -36.12
N ILE A 94 5.10 -6.40 -36.76
CA ILE A 94 4.60 -5.17 -36.12
C ILE A 94 3.14 -5.33 -35.69
N LEU A 95 2.29 -5.92 -36.54
CA LEU A 95 0.89 -6.17 -36.21
C LEU A 95 0.75 -7.18 -35.05
N SER A 96 1.53 -8.26 -35.08
CA SER A 96 1.55 -9.24 -33.99
C SER A 96 2.01 -8.61 -32.68
N LEU A 97 3.03 -7.74 -32.72
CA LEU A 97 3.51 -7.03 -31.54
C LEU A 97 2.43 -6.10 -30.97
N HIS A 98 1.77 -5.31 -31.82
CA HIS A 98 0.68 -4.45 -31.39
C HIS A 98 -0.47 -5.27 -30.78
N THR A 99 -0.73 -6.46 -31.30
CA THR A 99 -1.75 -7.36 -30.75
C THR A 99 -1.35 -7.83 -29.36
N ALA A 100 -0.10 -8.29 -29.16
CA ALA A 100 0.41 -8.71 -27.86
C ALA A 100 0.43 -7.55 -26.84
N GLN A 101 0.83 -6.34 -27.25
CA GLN A 101 0.81 -5.16 -26.39
C GLN A 101 -0.61 -4.78 -25.94
N ARG A 102 -1.59 -4.87 -26.85
CA ARG A 102 -2.99 -4.62 -26.52
C ARG A 102 -3.54 -5.68 -25.57
N GLU A 103 -3.24 -6.95 -25.82
CA GLU A 103 -3.66 -8.05 -24.95
C GLU A 103 -3.08 -7.92 -23.55
N LEU A 104 -1.79 -7.59 -23.42
CA LEU A 104 -1.17 -7.29 -22.12
C LEU A 104 -1.91 -6.15 -21.39
N TYR A 105 -2.22 -5.06 -22.10
CA TYR A 105 -2.95 -3.93 -21.53
C TYR A 105 -4.35 -4.35 -21.05
N GLU A 106 -5.11 -5.07 -21.88
CA GLU A 106 -6.45 -5.56 -21.53
C GLU A 106 -6.42 -6.53 -20.35
N GLN A 107 -5.45 -7.47 -20.31
CA GLN A 107 -5.27 -8.40 -19.20
C GLN A 107 -4.90 -7.66 -17.92
N SER A 108 -4.00 -6.67 -17.98
CA SER A 108 -3.60 -5.89 -16.80
C SER A 108 -4.75 -5.14 -16.13
N GLN A 109 -5.80 -4.77 -16.90
CA GLN A 109 -7.01 -4.13 -16.38
C GLN A 109 -7.95 -5.07 -15.62
N GLN A 110 -7.78 -6.37 -15.83
CA GLN A 110 -8.65 -7.40 -15.29
C GLN A 110 -7.89 -8.34 -14.34
N THR A 111 -6.60 -8.11 -14.13
CA THR A 111 -5.74 -8.95 -13.29
C THR A 111 -5.38 -8.21 -12.01
N CYS A 112 -5.72 -8.83 -10.88
CA CYS A 112 -5.42 -8.32 -9.54
C CYS A 112 -3.92 -8.10 -9.36
N GLU A 113 -3.56 -6.90 -8.91
CA GLU A 113 -2.17 -6.46 -8.70
C GLU A 113 -1.44 -7.28 -7.62
N VAL A 114 -2.17 -7.91 -6.69
CA VAL A 114 -1.58 -8.67 -5.57
C VAL A 114 -1.36 -10.14 -5.89
N CYS A 115 -2.36 -10.78 -6.50
CA CYS A 115 -2.38 -12.25 -6.61
C CYS A 115 -2.58 -12.78 -8.02
N GLY A 116 -2.79 -11.92 -9.03
CA GLY A 116 -2.97 -12.34 -10.41
C GLY A 116 -4.33 -12.95 -10.75
N ASN A 117 -5.25 -13.05 -9.78
CA ASN A 117 -6.62 -13.49 -10.06
C ASN A 117 -7.44 -12.42 -10.78
N PRO A 118 -8.52 -12.79 -11.48
CA PRO A 118 -9.45 -11.83 -12.08
C PRO A 118 -9.96 -10.81 -11.05
N GLY A 119 -9.93 -9.54 -11.43
CA GLY A 119 -10.28 -8.41 -10.59
C GLY A 119 -10.96 -7.29 -11.37
N ALA A 120 -11.41 -6.28 -10.62
CA ALA A 120 -12.03 -5.08 -11.17
C ALA A 120 -11.18 -3.85 -10.83
N ALA A 121 -11.20 -2.87 -11.74
CA ALA A 121 -10.49 -1.62 -11.55
C ALA A 121 -11.23 -0.70 -10.56
N GLU A 122 -10.57 -0.33 -9.48
CA GLU A 122 -11.04 0.64 -8.46
C GLU A 122 -9.90 1.63 -8.15
N ASP A 123 -10.18 2.93 -8.25
CA ASP A 123 -9.24 4.02 -7.94
C ASP A 123 -7.85 3.90 -8.62
N GLY A 124 -7.81 3.37 -9.84
CA GLY A 124 -6.58 3.23 -10.62
C GLY A 124 -5.70 2.03 -10.24
N HIS A 125 -6.27 1.07 -9.50
CA HIS A 125 -5.68 -0.23 -9.18
C HIS A 125 -6.69 -1.33 -9.52
N VAL A 126 -6.20 -2.57 -9.70
CA VAL A 126 -7.08 -3.73 -9.98
C VAL A 126 -7.01 -4.70 -8.82
N TRP A 127 -8.17 -5.01 -8.23
CA TRP A 127 -8.28 -5.91 -7.07
C TRP A 127 -9.27 -7.03 -7.36
N CYS A 128 -8.95 -8.25 -6.91
CA CYS A 128 -9.93 -9.32 -6.87
C CYS A 128 -10.90 -9.13 -5.69
N ILE A 129 -12.04 -9.84 -5.71
CA ILE A 129 -13.08 -9.77 -4.67
C ILE A 129 -12.50 -9.99 -3.25
N GLY A 130 -11.53 -10.90 -3.12
CA GLY A 130 -10.84 -11.17 -1.86
C GLY A 130 -10.10 -9.95 -1.32
N HIS A 131 -9.18 -9.40 -2.11
CA HIS A 131 -8.38 -8.24 -1.69
C HIS A 131 -9.23 -6.97 -1.58
N ALA A 132 -10.20 -6.74 -2.47
CA ALA A 132 -11.14 -5.63 -2.33
C ALA A 132 -11.93 -5.72 -1.01
N GLY A 133 -12.33 -6.94 -0.61
CA GLY A 133 -12.97 -7.21 0.67
C GLY A 133 -12.07 -6.92 1.88
N GLU A 134 -10.80 -7.31 1.82
CA GLU A 134 -9.80 -7.01 2.86
C GLU A 134 -9.57 -5.51 3.02
N LEU A 135 -9.44 -4.77 1.91
CA LEU A 135 -9.32 -3.31 1.90
C LEU A 135 -10.55 -2.65 2.53
N ALA A 136 -11.74 -3.08 2.14
CA ALA A 136 -12.98 -2.59 2.71
C ALA A 136 -13.10 -2.92 4.21
N ALA A 137 -12.62 -4.09 4.65
CA ALA A 137 -12.61 -4.48 6.06
C ALA A 137 -11.65 -3.60 6.87
N LYS A 138 -10.44 -3.32 6.36
CA LYS A 138 -9.47 -2.42 6.99
C LYS A 138 -10.01 -1.01 7.11
N ALA A 139 -10.54 -0.45 6.02
CA ALA A 139 -11.17 0.87 6.04
C ALA A 139 -12.34 0.97 7.03
N ARG A 140 -13.14 -0.11 7.18
CA ARG A 140 -14.21 -0.17 8.19
C ARG A 140 -13.66 -0.21 9.62
N ARG A 141 -12.62 -1.00 9.87
CA ARG A 141 -11.95 -1.10 11.18
C ARG A 141 -11.34 0.24 11.60
N GLU A 142 -10.67 0.92 10.67
CA GLU A 142 -10.12 2.27 10.88
C GLU A 142 -11.22 3.29 11.19
N ALA A 143 -12.31 3.29 10.41
CA ALA A 143 -13.45 4.17 10.64
C ALA A 143 -14.13 3.92 11.98
N ALA A 144 -14.24 2.66 12.41
CA ALA A 144 -14.80 2.31 13.72
C ALA A 144 -13.93 2.85 14.86
N LEU A 145 -12.61 2.62 14.82
CA LEU A 145 -11.67 3.15 15.82
C LEU A 145 -11.72 4.68 15.90
N TYR A 146 -11.80 5.33 14.74
CA TYR A 146 -11.94 6.78 14.67
C TYR A 146 -13.21 7.28 15.39
N GLU A 147 -14.36 6.69 15.11
CA GLU A 147 -15.63 7.10 15.75
C GLU A 147 -15.65 6.80 17.26
N GLU A 148 -15.09 5.67 17.69
CA GLU A 148 -15.00 5.30 19.11
C GLU A 148 -14.10 6.25 19.90
N CYS A 149 -12.98 6.67 19.30
CA CYS A 149 -12.01 7.58 19.92
C CYS A 149 -12.20 9.04 19.48
N ARG A 150 -13.35 9.39 18.89
CA ARG A 150 -13.61 10.71 18.30
C ARG A 150 -13.35 11.87 19.25
N ALA A 151 -13.59 11.68 20.55
CA ALA A 151 -13.33 12.67 21.59
C ALA A 151 -11.85 13.06 21.74
N LEU A 152 -10.92 12.25 21.24
CA LEU A 152 -9.48 12.51 21.22
C LEU A 152 -9.03 13.28 19.98
N PHE A 153 -9.87 13.42 18.95
CA PHE A 153 -9.51 14.06 17.70
C PHE A 153 -10.15 15.44 17.60
N HIS A 154 -9.52 16.34 16.84
CA HIS A 154 -10.16 17.61 16.47
C HIS A 154 -11.43 17.35 15.65
N GLU A 155 -12.27 18.35 15.34
CA GLU A 155 -13.36 18.15 14.36
C GLU A 155 -12.85 18.22 12.91
N VAL A 156 -11.75 18.94 12.70
CA VAL A 156 -11.05 19.06 11.42
C VAL A 156 -9.60 18.65 11.64
N HIS A 157 -9.24 17.49 11.11
CA HIS A 157 -7.91 16.93 11.13
C HIS A 157 -7.70 16.53 9.67
N GLY A 158 -6.79 17.24 9.02
CA GLY A 158 -6.40 16.93 7.64
C GLY A 158 -5.61 15.62 7.61
N GLU A 159 -4.58 15.57 6.76
CA GLU A 159 -3.72 14.39 6.60
C GLU A 159 -2.85 14.06 7.83
N ALA A 160 -2.90 14.89 8.88
CA ALA A 160 -2.07 14.72 10.07
C ALA A 160 -2.45 13.49 10.92
N ILE A 161 -3.66 12.96 10.79
CA ILE A 161 -4.11 11.77 11.52
C ILE A 161 -4.37 10.66 10.51
N ASN A 162 -3.41 9.74 10.39
CA ASN A 162 -3.50 8.61 9.49
C ASN A 162 -3.59 7.28 10.27
N LEU A 163 -4.81 6.77 10.43
CA LEU A 163 -5.06 5.49 11.13
C LEU A 163 -4.80 4.25 10.25
N ALA A 164 -4.44 4.44 8.98
CA ALA A 164 -4.02 3.34 8.13
C ALA A 164 -2.63 2.88 8.57
N VAL A 165 -2.55 2.05 9.60
CA VAL A 165 -1.31 1.46 10.11
C VAL A 165 -1.24 -0.02 9.71
N PRO A 166 -0.03 -0.60 9.55
CA PRO A 166 0.13 -2.03 9.34
C PRO A 166 -0.63 -2.86 10.37
N ASP A 167 -1.15 -4.02 9.94
CA ASP A 167 -2.03 -4.85 10.79
C ASP A 167 -1.37 -5.22 12.12
N HIS A 168 -0.06 -5.48 12.12
CA HIS A 168 0.72 -5.81 13.32
C HIS A 168 0.87 -4.66 14.31
N LEU A 169 0.67 -3.41 13.88
CA LEU A 169 0.69 -2.22 14.76
C LEU A 169 -0.71 -1.76 15.14
N PHE A 170 -1.74 -2.14 14.39
CA PHE A 170 -3.09 -1.65 14.61
C PHE A 170 -3.62 -2.01 15.99
N ASP A 171 -3.42 -3.24 16.46
CA ASP A 171 -3.95 -3.66 17.78
C ASP A 171 -3.29 -2.91 18.93
N LEU A 172 -1.98 -2.65 18.80
CA LEU A 172 -1.24 -1.83 19.75
C LEU A 172 -1.79 -0.38 19.75
N LEU A 173 -1.94 0.21 18.56
CA LEU A 173 -2.49 1.57 18.44
C LEU A 173 -3.91 1.65 19.00
N SER A 174 -4.79 0.73 18.62
CA SER A 174 -6.18 0.69 19.08
C SER A 174 -6.25 0.60 20.60
N THR A 175 -5.48 -0.31 21.20
CA THR A 175 -5.46 -0.51 22.66
C THR A 175 -5.01 0.75 23.39
N THR A 176 -3.95 1.40 22.90
CA THR A 176 -3.44 2.64 23.49
C THR A 176 -4.44 3.78 23.35
N LEU A 177 -5.05 3.96 22.17
CA LEU A 177 -6.07 5.00 21.96
C LEU A 177 -7.29 4.79 22.86
N HIS A 178 -7.77 3.55 23.00
CA HIS A 178 -8.87 3.23 23.91
C HIS A 178 -8.51 3.49 25.37
N ALA A 179 -7.27 3.19 25.79
CA ALA A 179 -6.80 3.46 27.15
C ALA A 179 -6.75 4.98 27.45
N ILE A 180 -6.21 5.77 26.52
CA ILE A 180 -6.19 7.23 26.61
C ILE A 180 -7.62 7.77 26.63
N HIS A 181 -8.50 7.29 25.75
CA HIS A 181 -9.89 7.71 25.68
C HIS A 181 -10.61 7.44 27.00
N LYS A 182 -10.45 6.24 27.57
CA LYS A 182 -11.03 5.86 28.86
C LYS A 182 -10.56 6.78 29.98
N LEU A 183 -9.28 7.12 30.01
CA LEU A 183 -8.70 8.01 31.03
C LEU A 183 -9.23 9.45 30.88
N VAL A 184 -9.32 9.96 29.65
CA VAL A 184 -9.85 11.29 29.35
C VAL A 184 -11.32 11.42 29.75
N VAL A 185 -12.11 10.36 29.53
CA VAL A 185 -13.52 10.30 29.91
C VAL A 185 -13.68 10.16 31.43
N SER A 186 -12.86 9.33 32.11
CA SER A 186 -12.98 9.14 33.57
C SER A 186 -12.61 10.38 34.37
N GLU A 187 -11.67 11.19 33.87
CA GLU A 187 -11.20 12.42 34.49
C GLU A 187 -12.01 13.67 34.07
N ASP A 188 -13.04 13.50 33.22
CA ASP A 188 -13.88 14.59 32.69
C ASP A 188 -13.08 15.73 32.01
N ILE A 189 -12.09 15.33 31.19
CA ILE A 189 -11.21 16.25 30.46
C ILE A 189 -11.36 16.13 28.93
N VAL A 190 -12.52 15.67 28.47
CA VAL A 190 -12.87 15.57 27.05
C VAL A 190 -12.70 16.93 26.35
N GLY A 191 -12.10 16.92 25.15
CA GLY A 191 -11.80 18.13 24.37
C GLY A 191 -10.62 18.96 24.88
N LYS A 192 -10.01 18.59 26.02
CA LYS A 192 -8.78 19.19 26.54
C LYS A 192 -7.52 18.40 26.18
N VAL A 193 -7.67 17.12 25.84
CA VAL A 193 -6.60 16.26 25.34
C VAL A 193 -6.93 15.93 23.89
N LEU A 194 -6.05 16.32 22.97
CA LEU A 194 -6.27 16.12 21.54
C LEU A 194 -5.04 15.52 20.90
N ILE A 195 -5.21 14.43 20.17
CA ILE A 195 -4.20 13.87 19.30
C ILE A 195 -4.17 14.71 18.02
N THR A 196 -3.01 15.29 17.75
CA THR A 196 -2.79 16.25 16.67
C THR A 196 -2.07 15.65 15.49
N ARG A 197 -1.29 14.59 15.72
CA ARG A 197 -0.55 13.89 14.68
C ARG A 197 -0.47 12.40 14.99
N LEU A 198 -0.72 11.58 13.99
CA LEU A 198 -0.53 10.13 14.01
C LEU A 198 -0.08 9.70 12.62
N GLU A 199 1.17 9.27 12.51
CA GLU A 199 1.78 8.89 11.23
C GLU A 199 2.80 7.78 11.42
N ILE A 200 3.16 7.12 10.33
CA ILE A 200 4.29 6.20 10.27
C ILE A 200 5.40 6.89 9.50
N ASP A 201 6.57 6.99 10.11
CA ASP A 201 7.78 7.52 9.48
C ASP A 201 8.92 6.52 9.72
N ASP A 202 9.62 6.14 8.65
CA ASP A 202 10.69 5.13 8.64
C ASP A 202 10.36 3.81 9.38
N GLY A 203 9.09 3.38 9.32
CA GLY A 203 8.61 2.16 9.99
C GLY A 203 8.30 2.32 11.48
N ALA A 204 8.51 3.49 12.08
CA ALA A 204 8.10 3.79 13.44
C ALA A 204 6.78 4.57 13.46
N LEU A 205 5.93 4.27 14.45
CA LEU A 205 4.69 5.01 14.67
C LEU A 205 5.00 6.23 15.53
N PHE A 206 4.56 7.41 15.10
CA PHE A 206 4.70 8.66 15.84
C PHE A 206 3.34 9.22 16.22
N CYS A 207 3.18 9.57 17.50
CA CYS A 207 1.93 10.12 18.00
C CYS A 207 2.17 11.41 18.80
N ARG A 208 1.47 12.49 18.44
CA ARG A 208 1.58 13.79 19.12
C ARG A 208 0.27 14.18 19.77
N VAL A 209 0.34 14.50 21.06
CA VAL A 209 -0.77 14.99 21.86
C VAL A 209 -0.61 16.47 22.18
N HIS A 210 -1.72 17.19 22.18
CA HIS A 210 -1.84 18.57 22.61
C HIS A 210 -2.79 18.66 23.81
N TYR A 211 -2.36 19.40 24.82
CA TYR A 211 -3.12 19.65 26.04
C TYR A 211 -3.62 21.10 26.04
N SER A 212 -4.94 21.29 26.03
CA SER A 212 -5.58 22.60 26.01
C SER A 212 -6.26 22.89 27.35
N LYS A 213 -5.88 24.02 27.98
CA LYS A 213 -6.52 24.54 29.20
C LYS A 213 -6.62 23.54 30.37
N LEU A 214 -5.62 22.66 30.51
CA LEU A 214 -5.49 21.75 31.65
C LEU A 214 -4.75 22.44 32.80
N GLY A 215 -5.39 22.53 33.97
CA GLY A 215 -4.76 23.04 35.18
C GLY A 215 -3.76 22.07 35.79
N ALA A 216 -2.94 22.55 36.74
CA ALA A 216 -1.90 21.75 37.40
C ALA A 216 -2.44 20.47 38.10
N VAL A 217 -3.72 20.45 38.49
CA VAL A 217 -4.38 19.30 39.11
C VAL A 217 -4.37 18.05 38.22
N PHE A 218 -4.28 18.21 36.90
CA PHE A 218 -4.26 17.11 35.93
C PHE A 218 -2.85 16.75 35.44
N GLN A 219 -1.78 17.17 36.15
CA GLN A 219 -0.42 16.82 35.78
C GLN A 219 -0.19 15.29 35.78
N GLY A 220 -0.76 14.57 36.74
CA GLY A 220 -0.66 13.11 36.78
C GLY A 220 -1.27 12.46 35.53
N THR A 221 -2.43 12.95 35.08
CA THR A 221 -3.09 12.48 33.86
C THR A 221 -2.27 12.79 32.61
N GLN A 222 -1.68 14.00 32.53
CA GLN A 222 -0.78 14.36 31.41
C GLN A 222 0.45 13.46 31.36
N MET A 223 1.05 13.15 32.52
CA MET A 223 2.19 12.22 32.60
C MET A 223 1.81 10.82 32.14
N ALA A 224 0.69 10.28 32.61
CA ALA A 224 0.21 8.96 32.23
C ALA A 224 -0.08 8.85 30.72
N ILE A 225 -0.67 9.90 30.11
CA ILE A 225 -0.91 9.92 28.66
C ILE A 225 0.40 9.98 27.89
N ASN A 226 1.36 10.81 28.32
CA ASN A 226 2.67 10.87 27.66
C ASN A 226 3.44 9.54 27.79
N GLU A 227 3.33 8.85 28.92
CA GLU A 227 3.93 7.52 29.13
C GLU A 227 3.30 6.48 28.19
N MET A 228 1.96 6.43 28.11
CA MET A 228 1.26 5.53 27.17
C MET A 228 1.66 5.79 25.71
N LEU A 229 1.87 7.05 25.33
CA LEU A 229 2.34 7.40 23.98
C LEU A 229 3.82 7.04 23.77
N ALA A 230 4.68 7.28 24.76
CA ALA A 230 6.08 6.87 24.67
C ALA A 230 6.22 5.34 24.56
N ASP A 231 5.44 4.59 25.34
CA ASP A 231 5.39 3.12 25.27
C ASP A 231 4.89 2.65 23.91
N LEU A 232 3.87 3.31 23.34
CA LEU A 232 3.38 3.02 21.99
C LEU A 232 4.49 3.19 20.94
N GLU A 233 5.24 4.29 20.98
CA GLU A 233 6.34 4.55 20.04
C GLU A 233 7.44 3.48 20.19
N VAL A 234 7.87 3.17 21.41
CA VAL A 234 8.90 2.15 21.69
C VAL A 234 8.46 0.75 21.26
N LEU A 235 7.24 0.34 21.63
CA LEU A 235 6.71 -0.97 21.26
C LEU A 235 6.48 -1.09 19.75
N SER A 236 6.10 0.00 19.08
CA SER A 236 5.97 0.02 17.63
C SER A 236 7.30 -0.22 16.90
N ASP A 237 8.38 0.37 17.39
CA ASP A 237 9.74 0.17 16.87
C ASP A 237 10.19 -1.29 17.09
N GLU A 238 9.94 -1.85 18.28
CA GLU A 238 10.24 -3.26 18.55
C GLU A 238 9.46 -4.24 17.67
N LEU A 239 8.15 -4.02 17.50
CA LEU A 239 7.31 -4.87 16.66
C LEU A 239 7.72 -4.80 15.19
N THR A 240 8.02 -3.60 14.69
CA THR A 240 8.48 -3.42 13.31
C THR A 240 9.83 -4.10 13.09
N ARG A 241 10.77 -4.00 14.04
CA ARG A 241 12.04 -4.77 13.98
C ARG A 241 11.79 -6.28 13.95
N LYS A 242 10.93 -6.80 14.83
CA LYS A 242 10.61 -8.24 14.89
C LYS A 242 9.95 -8.71 13.59
N HIS A 243 9.05 -7.92 13.03
CA HIS A 243 8.41 -8.19 11.75
C HIS A 243 9.43 -8.22 10.60
N ASN A 244 10.35 -7.25 10.55
CA ASN A 244 11.36 -7.15 9.49
C ASN A 244 12.47 -8.22 9.58
N LEU A 245 12.79 -8.70 10.80
CA LEU A 245 13.75 -9.78 11.02
C LEU A 245 13.19 -11.18 10.76
N GLY A 246 11.96 -11.29 10.23
CA GLY A 246 11.34 -12.57 9.91
C GLY A 246 10.81 -13.31 11.14
N GLY A 247 10.22 -12.59 12.09
CA GLY A 247 9.48 -13.17 13.21
C GLY A 247 8.41 -14.14 12.70
N SER A 248 8.71 -15.42 12.79
CA SER A 248 7.99 -16.56 12.25
C SER A 248 6.69 -16.90 12.99
N ASP A 249 5.94 -15.91 13.48
CA ASP A 249 4.68 -16.13 14.20
C ASP A 249 3.70 -14.96 13.94
N ALA A 250 3.08 -14.97 12.76
CA ALA A 250 1.83 -14.26 12.50
C ALA A 250 1.09 -14.99 11.37
N ALA A 251 0.52 -16.14 11.72
CA ALA A 251 -0.55 -16.80 11.00
C ALA A 251 -1.90 -16.30 11.52
#